data_AF-A0A151GYX6-F1
#
_entry.id   AF-A0A151GYX6-F1
#
_cell.length_a   1.000
_cell.length_b   1.000
_cell.length_c   1.000
_cell.angle_alpha   90.00
_cell.angle_beta   90.00
_cell.angle_gamma   90.00
#
_symmetry.space_group_name_H-M   'P 1'
#
loop_
_entity.id
_entity.type
_entity.pdbx_description
1 polymer ?
#
loop_
_entity_poly.entity_id
_entity_poly.type
_entity_poly.pdbx_seq_one_letter_code
_entity_poly.pdbx_strand_id
1 'polypeptide(L)'
;MGGWSNSSGASGSGMGGWSSSSGASGSGSGACSDSSGASGSGSGACSDSSGASGSGSGACSDSSGASGSGSGACSDSSGASGSGSGACSDSSGASGSGIGAWSNSSGASGTGLGIWSNSSGASGSGIGAWSNSSGASGTGLGIWSKSSGASGTGIGAWSNSSAASRSGSGGWSNSSAASGTGLGA
;
A
#
# COMPACT_ATOMS: atom_id res chain seq x y z
N MET A 1 2.76 -6.70 34.38
CA MET A 1 1.77 -5.60 34.48
C MET A 1 2.14 -4.57 33.42
N GLY A 2 1.41 -4.48 32.32
CA GLY A 2 1.63 -3.45 31.30
C GLY A 2 0.96 -2.16 31.74
N GLY A 3 1.73 -1.16 32.15
CA GLY A 3 1.21 0.14 32.56
C GLY A 3 0.61 0.93 31.40
N TRP A 4 -0.34 1.80 31.70
CA TRP A 4 -0.87 2.80 30.77
C TRP A 4 0.00 4.06 30.84
N SER A 5 0.43 4.57 29.70
CA SER A 5 1.24 5.78 29.59
C SER A 5 0.59 6.77 28.64
N ASN A 6 0.36 8.00 29.12
CA ASN A 6 -0.21 9.09 28.33
C ASN A 6 0.73 10.30 28.39
N SER A 7 1.04 10.89 27.23
CA SER A 7 1.93 12.04 27.13
C SER A 7 1.41 13.05 26.10
N SER A 8 1.39 14.32 26.48
CA SER A 8 0.85 15.40 25.65
C SER A 8 1.69 16.67 25.78
N GLY A 9 1.93 17.38 24.68
CA GLY A 9 2.71 18.63 24.67
C GLY A 9 3.33 18.91 23.30
N ALA A 10 4.31 19.81 23.20
CA ALA A 10 5.04 20.00 21.94
C ALA A 10 5.71 18.69 21.47
N SER A 11 6.22 17.90 22.43
CA SER A 11 6.75 16.56 22.22
C SER A 11 6.24 15.61 23.29
N GLY A 12 5.32 14.72 22.93
CA GLY A 12 4.78 13.68 23.80
C GLY A 12 5.47 12.34 23.57
N SER A 13 5.91 11.67 24.64
CA SER A 13 6.45 10.30 24.56
C SER A 13 5.85 9.40 25.65
N GLY A 14 5.35 8.22 25.24
CA GLY A 14 4.71 7.27 26.12
C GLY A 14 5.27 5.86 25.94
N MET A 15 5.69 5.21 27.02
CA MET A 15 6.16 3.81 27.03
C MET A 15 5.33 2.98 28.02
N GLY A 16 4.69 1.90 27.58
CA GLY A 16 3.82 1.11 28.45
C GLY A 16 3.23 -0.13 27.77
N GLY A 17 2.40 -0.90 28.46
CA GLY A 17 1.58 -1.92 27.78
C GLY A 17 0.63 -1.27 26.77
N TRP A 18 0.10 -0.09 27.14
CA TRP A 18 -0.66 0.81 26.29
C TRP A 18 -0.03 2.20 26.38
N SER A 19 0.27 2.81 25.24
CA SER A 19 0.86 4.16 25.18
C SER A 19 0.05 5.07 24.26
N SER A 20 -0.31 6.26 24.71
CA SER A 20 -0.88 7.32 23.88
C SER A 20 -0.01 8.58 23.96
N SER A 21 0.37 9.13 22.81
CA SER A 21 1.20 10.33 22.72
C SER A 21 0.61 11.34 21.74
N SER A 22 0.44 12.59 22.15
CA SER A 22 -0.13 13.65 21.31
C SER A 22 0.71 14.93 21.35
N GLY A 23 0.79 15.66 20.23
CA GLY A 23 1.60 16.88 20.19
C GLY A 23 1.96 17.42 18.82
N ALA A 24 2.96 18.29 18.73
CA ALA A 24 3.61 18.54 17.45
C ALA A 24 4.37 17.28 17.00
N SER A 25 5.06 16.62 17.94
CA SER A 25 5.62 15.27 17.80
C SER A 25 5.10 14.32 18.88
N GLY A 26 4.45 13.23 18.48
CA GLY A 26 3.98 12.17 19.38
C GLY A 26 4.74 10.86 19.12
N SER A 27 5.25 10.21 20.17
CA SER A 27 5.94 8.91 20.07
C SER A 27 5.50 7.91 21.13
N GLY A 28 4.79 6.87 20.71
CA GLY A 28 4.28 5.80 21.57
C GLY A 28 5.03 4.49 21.35
N SER A 29 5.38 3.78 22.42
CA SER A 29 5.92 2.43 22.36
C SER A 29 5.29 1.50 23.39
N GLY A 30 4.77 0.36 22.94
CA GLY A 30 4.04 -0.56 23.81
C GLY A 30 3.53 -1.82 23.14
N ALA A 31 2.68 -2.60 23.81
CA ALA A 31 1.94 -3.66 23.11
C ALA A 31 0.91 -3.04 22.15
N CYS A 32 0.25 -1.96 22.61
CA CYS A 32 -0.58 -1.08 21.80
C CYS A 32 -0.07 0.36 21.91
N SER A 33 0.10 1.04 20.79
CA SER A 33 0.56 2.43 20.74
C SER A 33 -0.29 3.29 19.82
N ASP A 34 -0.66 4.48 20.30
CA ASP A 34 -1.34 5.53 19.53
C ASP A 34 -0.49 6.80 19.58
N SER A 35 -0.20 7.39 18.43
CA SER A 35 0.63 8.59 18.31
C SER A 35 0.04 9.57 17.31
N SER A 36 -0.38 10.74 17.79
CA SER A 36 -0.99 11.79 16.99
C SER A 36 -0.21 13.10 17.02
N GLY A 37 -0.17 13.84 15.91
CA GLY A 37 0.47 15.15 15.87
C GLY A 37 0.77 15.69 14.47
N ALA A 38 1.67 16.66 14.35
CA ALA A 38 2.25 16.95 13.03
C ALA A 38 3.12 15.77 12.58
N SER A 39 3.81 15.13 13.53
CA SER A 39 4.55 13.88 13.33
C SER A 39 4.17 12.87 14.42
N GLY A 40 3.57 11.75 14.03
CA GLY A 40 3.20 10.64 14.92
C GLY A 40 4.05 9.40 14.66
N SER A 41 4.56 8.75 15.70
CA SER A 41 5.33 7.50 15.59
C SER A 41 4.95 6.47 16.64
N GLY A 42 4.30 5.39 16.23
CA GLY A 42 3.85 4.28 17.08
C GLY A 42 4.67 3.02 16.85
N SER A 43 5.04 2.31 17.91
CA SER A 43 5.71 1.01 17.83
C SER A 43 5.16 0.00 18.82
N GLY A 44 4.70 -1.15 18.35
CA GLY A 44 4.07 -2.15 19.20
C GLY A 44 3.54 -3.37 18.48
N ALA A 45 2.80 -4.25 19.15
CA ALA A 45 2.09 -5.31 18.45
C ALA A 45 0.96 -4.72 17.58
N CYS A 46 0.28 -3.71 18.11
CA CYS A 46 -0.66 -2.85 17.39
C CYS A 46 -0.19 -1.39 17.48
N SER A 47 -0.06 -0.71 16.35
CA SER A 47 0.32 0.71 16.30
C SER A 47 -0.61 1.52 15.42
N ASP A 48 -1.04 2.68 15.91
CA ASP A 48 -1.76 3.71 15.15
C ASP A 48 -0.92 5.00 15.19
N SER A 49 -0.76 5.64 14.04
CA SER A 49 0.01 6.88 13.92
C SER A 49 -0.65 7.83 12.93
N SER A 50 -1.08 8.98 13.43
CA SER A 50 -1.80 9.98 12.64
C SER A 50 -1.10 11.34 12.66
N GLY A 51 -1.14 12.06 11.54
CA GLY A 51 -0.58 13.42 11.48
C GLY A 51 -0.34 13.97 10.09
N ALA A 52 0.49 15.00 9.95
CA ALA A 52 1.04 15.32 8.63
C ALA A 52 2.00 14.21 8.17
N SER A 53 2.73 13.60 9.11
CA SER A 53 3.54 12.40 8.90
C SER A 53 3.26 11.37 9.99
N GLY A 54 2.71 10.21 9.61
CA GLY A 54 2.43 9.10 10.52
C GLY A 54 3.31 7.90 10.20
N SER A 55 3.92 7.29 11.22
CA SER A 55 4.69 6.05 11.06
C SER A 55 4.38 5.02 12.16
N GLY A 56 3.80 3.89 11.75
CA GLY A 56 3.45 2.77 12.61
C GLY A 56 4.33 1.56 12.32
N SER A 57 4.81 0.89 13.37
CA SER A 57 5.56 -0.37 13.25
C SER A 57 5.04 -1.41 14.23
N GLY A 58 4.67 -2.58 13.72
CA GLY A 58 4.00 -3.59 14.52
C GLY A 58 3.31 -4.69 13.74
N ALA A 59 2.95 -5.78 14.40
CA ALA A 59 2.23 -6.88 13.76
C ALA A 59 0.97 -6.39 13.01
N CYS A 60 0.27 -5.42 13.60
CA CYS A 60 -0.74 -4.60 12.93
C CYS A 60 -0.34 -3.12 13.04
N SER A 61 -0.23 -2.43 11.91
CA SER A 61 0.10 -1.00 11.87
C SER A 61 -0.88 -0.22 11.00
N ASP A 62 -1.38 0.89 11.51
CA ASP A 62 -2.10 1.92 10.74
C ASP A 62 -1.30 3.23 10.77
N SER A 63 -1.26 3.91 9.63
CA SER A 63 -0.54 5.17 9.48
C SER A 63 -1.27 6.10 8.53
N SER A 64 -1.78 7.21 9.06
CA SER A 64 -2.57 8.17 8.30
C SER A 64 -1.93 9.56 8.30
N GLY A 65 -2.03 10.27 7.17
CA GLY A 65 -1.55 11.65 7.10
C GLY A 65 -1.36 12.22 5.71
N ALA A 66 -0.57 13.30 5.57
CA ALA A 66 -0.08 13.66 4.24
C ALA A 66 0.92 12.60 3.75
N SER A 67 1.74 12.08 4.67
CA SER A 67 2.63 10.94 4.47
C SER A 67 2.38 9.87 5.54
N GLY A 68 1.90 8.69 5.15
CA GLY A 68 1.66 7.55 6.04
C GLY A 68 2.59 6.38 5.72
N SER A 69 3.26 5.82 6.74
CA SER A 69 4.15 4.65 6.57
C SER A 69 3.93 3.58 7.65
N GLY A 70 3.31 2.47 7.28
CA GLY A 70 3.03 1.32 8.13
C GLY A 70 3.94 0.13 7.82
N SER A 71 4.42 -0.57 8.85
CA SER A 71 5.23 -1.77 8.68
C SER A 71 4.88 -2.90 9.67
N GLY A 72 4.67 -4.10 9.13
CA GLY A 72 4.53 -5.36 9.84
C GLY A 72 3.46 -6.26 9.23
N ALA A 73 3.08 -7.36 9.89
CA ALA A 73 2.35 -8.46 9.24
C ALA A 73 1.08 -8.00 8.50
N CYS A 74 0.32 -7.08 9.08
CA CYS A 74 -0.74 -6.32 8.44
C CYS A 74 -0.43 -4.82 8.56
N SER A 75 -0.37 -4.11 7.43
CA SER A 75 -0.12 -2.66 7.41
C SER A 75 -1.15 -1.94 6.55
N ASP A 76 -1.72 -0.86 7.07
CA ASP A 76 -2.51 0.12 6.33
C ASP A 76 -1.78 1.47 6.34
N SER A 77 -1.80 2.18 5.22
CA SER A 77 -1.15 3.47 5.09
C SER A 77 -1.91 4.38 4.13
N SER A 78 -2.51 5.43 4.69
CA SER A 78 -3.36 6.36 3.97
C SER A 78 -2.76 7.77 3.96
N GLY A 79 -2.92 8.48 2.83
CA GLY A 79 -2.50 9.87 2.74
C GLY A 79 -2.38 10.46 1.36
N ALA A 80 -1.67 11.58 1.21
CA ALA A 80 -1.23 11.99 -0.13
C ALA A 80 -0.16 11.02 -0.64
N SER A 81 0.71 10.53 0.25
CA SER A 81 1.68 9.46 0.02
C SER A 81 1.52 8.37 1.10
N GLY A 82 1.06 7.19 0.72
CA GLY A 82 0.97 6.02 1.59
C GLY A 82 2.04 4.99 1.25
N SER A 83 2.59 4.31 2.26
CA SER A 83 3.51 3.19 2.06
C SER A 83 3.33 2.11 3.13
N GLY A 84 2.78 0.96 2.74
CA GLY A 84 2.58 -0.19 3.62
C GLY A 84 3.52 -1.35 3.27
N SER A 85 4.08 -2.02 4.27
CA SER A 85 4.92 -3.22 4.08
C SER A 85 4.58 -4.33 5.07
N GLY A 86 4.29 -5.53 4.59
CA GLY A 86 3.75 -6.60 5.42
C GLY A 86 3.47 -7.91 4.71
N ALA A 87 2.85 -8.89 5.38
CA ALA A 87 2.27 -10.03 4.66
C ALA A 87 0.99 -9.59 3.92
N CYS A 88 0.21 -8.71 4.55
CA CYS A 88 -0.90 -7.97 3.98
C CYS A 88 -0.58 -6.46 4.06
N SER A 89 -0.69 -5.75 2.95
CA SER A 89 -0.45 -4.31 2.91
C SER A 89 -1.49 -3.62 2.05
N ASP A 90 -2.15 -2.61 2.64
CA ASP A 90 -2.97 -1.65 1.91
C ASP A 90 -2.31 -0.28 1.94
N SER A 91 -2.37 0.42 0.82
CA SER A 91 -1.87 1.77 0.72
C SER A 91 -2.76 2.61 -0.19
N SER A 92 -3.28 3.71 0.36
CA SER A 92 -4.18 4.60 -0.35
C SER A 92 -3.64 6.03 -0.39
N GLY A 93 -3.80 6.71 -1.52
CA GLY A 93 -3.40 8.10 -1.66
C GLY A 93 -3.17 8.60 -3.07
N ALA A 94 -2.73 9.85 -3.23
CA ALA A 94 -2.28 10.32 -4.54
C ALA A 94 -1.13 9.42 -5.06
N SER A 95 -0.25 8.98 -4.16
CA SER A 95 0.77 7.97 -4.38
C SER A 95 0.65 6.87 -3.32
N GLY A 96 0.27 5.66 -3.71
CA GLY A 96 0.21 4.50 -2.82
C GLY A 96 1.30 3.48 -3.18
N SER A 97 1.87 2.83 -2.17
CA SER A 97 2.80 1.71 -2.36
C SER A 97 2.55 0.62 -1.31
N GLY A 98 2.19 -0.57 -1.75
CA GLY A 98 1.98 -1.74 -0.90
C GLY A 98 2.96 -2.86 -1.26
N ILE A 99 3.64 -3.42 -0.26
CA ILE A 99 4.59 -4.52 -0.44
C ILE A 99 4.22 -5.68 0.50
N GLY A 100 3.94 -6.86 -0.04
CA GLY A 100 3.57 -8.02 0.76
C GLY A 100 3.08 -9.24 0.00
N ALA A 101 2.75 -10.34 0.66
CA ALA A 101 2.14 -11.47 -0.04
C ALA A 101 0.79 -11.08 -0.68
N TRP A 102 0.05 -10.20 0.00
CA TRP A 102 -1.15 -9.52 -0.47
C TRP A 102 -0.92 -8.02 -0.43
N SER A 103 -0.87 -7.39 -1.59
CA SER A 103 -0.64 -5.94 -1.71
C SER A 103 -1.77 -5.29 -2.46
N ASN A 104 -2.41 -4.32 -1.82
CA ASN A 104 -3.38 -3.43 -2.44
C ASN A 104 -2.82 -2.01 -2.43
N SER A 105 -2.90 -1.35 -3.57
CA SER A 105 -2.51 0.05 -3.68
C SER A 105 -3.51 0.83 -4.51
N SER A 106 -3.97 1.96 -4.00
CA SER A 106 -5.01 2.76 -4.63
C SER A 106 -4.69 4.25 -4.69
N GLY A 107 -5.08 4.87 -5.80
CA GLY A 107 -5.16 6.31 -6.01
C GLY A 107 -4.36 6.77 -7.23
N ALA A 108 -3.94 8.04 -7.36
CA ALA A 108 -3.52 8.55 -8.67
C ALA A 108 -2.34 7.75 -9.28
N SER A 109 -1.37 7.38 -8.46
CA SER A 109 -0.31 6.42 -8.77
C SER A 109 -0.26 5.32 -7.71
N GLY A 110 -0.63 4.09 -8.08
CA GLY A 110 -0.59 2.94 -7.17
C GLY A 110 0.51 1.96 -7.56
N THR A 111 1.21 1.38 -6.59
CA THR A 111 2.15 0.27 -6.81
C THR A 111 1.90 -0.84 -5.80
N GLY A 112 1.58 -2.04 -6.26
CA GLY A 112 1.46 -3.26 -5.44
C GLY A 112 2.53 -4.27 -5.81
N LEU A 113 3.30 -4.74 -4.82
CA LEU A 113 4.37 -5.72 -5.01
C LEU A 113 4.15 -6.95 -4.11
N GLY A 114 3.85 -8.10 -4.71
CA GLY A 114 3.36 -9.22 -3.93
C GLY A 114 2.83 -10.40 -4.71
N ILE A 115 2.71 -11.58 -4.08
CA ILE A 115 2.14 -12.78 -4.74
C ILE A 115 0.78 -12.45 -5.35
N TRP A 116 -0.05 -11.73 -4.59
CA TRP A 116 -1.30 -11.13 -5.02
C TRP A 116 -1.16 -9.62 -4.96
N SER A 117 -1.07 -8.98 -6.13
CA SER A 117 -0.88 -7.54 -6.25
C SER A 117 -2.06 -6.91 -6.97
N ASN A 118 -2.73 -5.98 -6.30
CA ASN A 118 -3.77 -5.16 -6.87
C ASN A 118 -3.37 -3.69 -6.82
N SER A 119 -3.43 -3.03 -7.97
CA SER A 119 -3.11 -1.61 -8.07
C SER A 119 -4.16 -0.90 -8.90
N SER A 120 -4.80 0.11 -8.32
CA SER A 120 -5.85 0.89 -8.99
C SER A 120 -5.52 2.39 -8.97
N GLY A 121 -5.75 3.08 -10.09
CA GLY A 121 -5.37 4.48 -10.17
C GLY A 121 -5.48 5.16 -11.50
N ALA A 122 -4.92 6.37 -11.65
CA ALA A 122 -4.65 6.89 -13.00
C ALA A 122 -3.50 6.10 -13.62
N SER A 123 -2.46 5.82 -12.83
CA SER A 123 -1.35 4.92 -13.16
C SER A 123 -1.24 3.81 -12.12
N GLY A 124 -1.54 2.57 -12.49
CA GLY A 124 -1.40 1.40 -11.61
C GLY A 124 -0.24 0.52 -12.02
N SER A 125 0.46 -0.07 -11.06
CA SER A 125 1.47 -1.10 -11.28
C SER A 125 1.34 -2.24 -10.27
N GLY A 126 0.96 -3.43 -10.73
CA GLY A 126 0.91 -4.65 -9.93
C GLY A 126 2.01 -5.61 -10.37
N ILE A 127 2.85 -6.08 -9.44
CA ILE A 127 3.94 -7.03 -9.73
C ILE A 127 3.84 -8.22 -8.78
N GLY A 128 3.64 -9.41 -9.32
CA GLY A 128 3.17 -10.54 -8.53
C GLY A 128 2.84 -11.79 -9.32
N ALA A 129 2.71 -12.94 -8.67
CA ALA A 129 2.23 -14.14 -9.36
C ALA A 129 0.83 -13.92 -9.96
N TRP A 130 -0.01 -13.18 -9.23
CA TRP A 130 -1.33 -12.69 -9.61
C TRP A 130 -1.34 -11.17 -9.52
N SER A 131 -1.24 -10.50 -10.67
CA SER A 131 -1.18 -9.05 -10.76
C SER A 131 -2.43 -8.52 -11.42
N ASN A 132 -3.11 -7.59 -10.77
CA ASN A 132 -4.22 -6.82 -11.34
C ASN A 132 -3.90 -5.33 -11.27
N SER A 133 -3.93 -4.67 -12.42
CA SER A 133 -3.73 -3.23 -12.51
C SER A 133 -4.86 -2.57 -13.27
N SER A 134 -5.53 -1.59 -12.67
CA SER A 134 -6.63 -0.86 -13.29
C SER A 134 -6.39 0.64 -13.27
N GLY A 135 -6.72 1.33 -14.37
CA GLY A 135 -6.56 2.77 -14.42
C GLY A 135 -6.62 3.39 -15.79
N ALA A 136 -6.14 4.63 -15.94
CA ALA A 136 -5.89 5.16 -17.28
C ALA A 136 -4.71 4.42 -17.92
N SER A 137 -3.67 4.12 -17.13
CA SER A 137 -2.50 3.34 -17.50
C SER A 137 -2.25 2.24 -16.47
N GLY A 138 -2.47 0.97 -16.82
CA GLY A 138 -2.24 -0.16 -15.92
C GLY A 138 -1.06 -1.03 -16.36
N THR A 139 -0.18 -1.43 -15.44
CA THR A 139 0.89 -2.40 -15.70
C THR A 139 0.76 -3.59 -14.75
N GLY A 140 0.47 -4.78 -15.29
CA GLY A 140 0.46 -6.03 -14.55
C GLY A 140 1.63 -6.92 -14.97
N LEU A 141 2.49 -7.31 -14.04
CA LEU A 141 3.62 -8.22 -14.27
C LEU A 141 3.47 -9.45 -13.40
N GLY A 142 3.51 -10.66 -13.98
CA GLY A 142 3.16 -11.85 -13.21
C GLY A 142 3.04 -13.15 -13.99
N ILE A 143 2.63 -14.23 -13.31
CA ILE A 143 2.23 -15.46 -14.01
C ILE A 143 0.85 -15.23 -14.63
N TRP A 144 -0.05 -14.66 -13.83
CA TRP A 144 -1.35 -14.15 -14.21
C TRP A 144 -1.35 -12.64 -14.08
N SER A 145 -1.48 -11.94 -15.21
CA SER A 145 -1.46 -10.49 -15.27
C SER A 145 -2.72 -9.97 -15.92
N LYS A 146 -3.47 -9.13 -15.19
CA LYS A 146 -4.61 -8.39 -15.71
C LYS A 146 -4.29 -6.89 -15.70
N SER A 147 -4.48 -6.25 -16.84
CA SER A 147 -4.40 -4.79 -16.95
C SER A 147 -5.64 -4.24 -17.63
N SER A 148 -6.24 -3.17 -17.10
CA SER A 148 -7.43 -2.55 -17.71
C SER A 148 -7.35 -1.03 -17.70
N GLY A 149 -7.79 -0.39 -18.78
CA GLY A 149 -7.70 1.07 -18.86
C GLY A 149 -7.78 1.70 -20.26
N ALA A 150 -7.28 2.92 -20.38
CA ALA A 150 -7.01 3.50 -21.70
C ALA A 150 -5.76 2.86 -22.32
N SER A 151 -4.72 2.64 -21.50
CA SER A 151 -3.50 1.92 -21.84
C SER A 151 -3.24 0.80 -20.84
N GLY A 152 -2.89 -0.40 -21.32
CA GLY A 152 -2.66 -1.55 -20.45
C GLY A 152 -1.51 -2.44 -20.91
N THR A 153 -0.53 -2.67 -20.02
CA THR A 153 0.57 -3.61 -20.23
C THR A 153 0.39 -4.81 -19.31
N GLY A 154 0.29 -6.01 -19.89
CA GLY A 154 0.18 -7.26 -19.15
C GLY A 154 1.30 -8.20 -19.57
N ILE A 155 2.21 -8.55 -18.66
CA ILE A 155 3.30 -9.49 -18.97
C ILE A 155 3.16 -10.68 -18.06
N GLY A 156 3.07 -11.87 -18.65
CA GLY A 156 2.90 -13.10 -17.90
C GLY A 156 2.45 -14.28 -18.72
N ALA A 157 2.64 -15.49 -18.20
CA ALA A 157 2.20 -16.73 -18.86
C ALA A 157 0.73 -16.67 -19.29
N TRP A 158 -0.11 -16.02 -18.48
CA TRP A 158 -1.50 -15.71 -18.75
C TRP A 158 -1.71 -14.20 -18.61
N SER A 159 -1.86 -13.50 -19.73
CA SER A 159 -2.02 -12.05 -19.78
C SER A 159 -3.40 -11.67 -20.30
N ASN A 160 -4.15 -10.85 -19.57
CA ASN A 160 -5.44 -10.31 -19.99
C ASN A 160 -5.42 -8.78 -19.90
N SER A 161 -5.30 -8.12 -21.05
CA SER A 161 -5.28 -6.66 -21.11
C SER A 161 -6.57 -6.16 -21.76
N SER A 162 -7.39 -5.41 -21.03
CA SER A 162 -8.63 -4.79 -21.54
C SER A 162 -8.44 -3.28 -21.60
N ALA A 163 -7.79 -2.79 -22.66
CA ALA A 163 -7.49 -1.37 -22.83
C ALA A 163 -7.59 -0.92 -24.29
N ALA A 164 -7.77 0.38 -24.53
CA ALA A 164 -7.83 0.93 -25.89
C ALA A 164 -6.51 0.73 -26.65
N SER A 165 -5.38 0.89 -25.93
CA SER A 165 -4.02 0.61 -26.38
C SER A 165 -3.39 -0.43 -25.46
N ARG A 166 -2.80 -1.52 -25.98
CA ARG A 166 -2.14 -2.50 -25.10
C ARG A 166 -0.92 -3.22 -25.69
N SER A 167 -0.08 -3.71 -24.78
CA SER A 167 1.00 -4.65 -25.04
C SER A 167 0.89 -5.84 -24.08
N GLY A 168 0.72 -7.04 -24.64
CA GLY A 168 0.62 -8.29 -23.89
C GLY A 168 1.68 -9.28 -24.34
N SER A 169 2.46 -9.82 -23.40
CA SER A 169 3.50 -10.82 -23.69
C SER A 169 3.33 -12.04 -22.79
N GLY A 170 3.02 -13.19 -23.37
CA GLY A 170 2.62 -14.36 -22.59
C GLY A 170 2.19 -15.57 -23.40
N GLY A 171 2.44 -16.78 -22.90
CA GLY A 171 2.04 -18.03 -23.56
C GLY A 171 0.56 -18.05 -23.96
N TRP A 172 -0.31 -17.47 -23.13
CA TRP A 172 -1.71 -17.18 -23.45
C TRP A 172 -2.01 -15.70 -23.21
N SER A 173 -2.42 -14.99 -24.26
CA SER A 173 -2.71 -13.55 -24.20
C SER A 173 -4.12 -13.25 -24.70
N ASN A 174 -5.05 -12.92 -23.81
CA ASN A 174 -6.43 -12.53 -24.17
C ASN A 174 -6.56 -11.00 -24.29
N SER A 175 -7.25 -10.61 -25.34
CA SER A 175 -7.00 -9.34 -25.98
C SER A 175 -8.26 -8.73 -26.64
N SER A 176 -9.12 -8.02 -25.88
CA SER A 176 -10.18 -7.14 -26.41
C SER A 176 -9.77 -5.64 -26.43
N ALA A 177 -9.46 -5.06 -27.61
CA ALA A 177 -9.03 -3.65 -27.77
C ALA A 177 -9.29 -3.12 -29.19
N ALA A 178 -9.34 -1.80 -29.37
CA ALA A 178 -9.38 -1.16 -30.68
C ALA A 178 -8.03 -1.23 -31.43
N SER A 179 -6.91 -1.26 -30.70
CA SER A 179 -5.55 -1.44 -31.23
C SER A 179 -4.61 -2.04 -30.17
N GLY A 180 -3.85 -3.09 -30.50
CA GLY A 180 -2.89 -3.69 -29.58
C GLY A 180 -2.17 -4.92 -30.11
N THR A 181 -0.96 -5.18 -29.61
CA THR A 181 -0.15 -6.36 -29.94
C THR A 181 -0.20 -7.36 -28.79
N GLY A 182 -0.63 -8.59 -29.08
CA GLY A 182 -0.51 -9.73 -28.18
C GLY A 182 0.47 -10.72 -28.78
N LEU A 183 1.58 -10.98 -28.09
CA LEU A 183 2.55 -12.01 -28.45
C LEU A 183 2.31 -13.21 -27.53
N GLY A 184 1.52 -14.17 -28.02
CA GLY A 184 1.35 -15.48 -27.41
C GLY A 184 1.54 -16.60 -28.43
N ALA A 185 2.09 -17.71 -27.96
CA ALA A 185 2.44 -18.87 -28.78
C ALA A 185 1.25 -19.81 -28.97
#